data_AF-A0AAI8FR17-F1
#
_entry.id   AF-A0AAI8FR17-F1
#
_cell.length_a   1.000
_cell.length_b   1.000
_cell.length_c   1.000
_cell.angle_alpha   90.00
_cell.angle_beta   90.00
_cell.angle_gamma   90.00
#
_symmetry.space_group_name_H-M   'P 1'
#
loop_
_entity.id
_entity.type
_entity.pdbx_description
1 polymer ?
#
loop_
_entity_poly.entity_id
_entity_poly.type
_entity_poly.pdbx_seq_one_letter_code
_entity_poly.pdbx_strand_id
1 'polypeptide(L)'
;MSKTRKFALFALAFTVVGSYHLFTFFHNNQTGCIPFRAHLTCRYQNVENFQNLQNLELFFACAWLAAAVLCWMTAAQARKERA
;
A
#
# COMPACT_ATOMS: atom_id res chain seq x y z
N MET A 1 -19.98 -18.51 -1.02
CA MET A 1 -18.66 -18.06 -1.55
C MET A 1 -17.55 -18.87 -0.87
N SER A 2 -16.69 -19.59 -1.61
CA SER A 2 -15.67 -20.47 -1.03
C SER A 2 -14.59 -19.67 -0.27
N LYS A 3 -13.99 -20.27 0.79
CA LYS A 3 -12.94 -19.61 1.60
C LYS A 3 -11.80 -19.05 0.74
N THR A 4 -11.33 -19.82 -0.24
CA THR A 4 -10.29 -19.42 -1.22
C THR A 4 -10.68 -18.16 -1.99
N ARG A 5 -11.93 -18.04 -2.44
CA ARG A 5 -12.40 -16.86 -3.18
C ARG A 5 -12.43 -15.61 -2.28
N LYS A 6 -12.73 -15.76 -0.98
CA LYS A 6 -12.67 -14.65 -0.02
C LYS A 6 -11.23 -14.16 0.16
N PHE A 7 -10.28 -15.07 0.39
CA PHE A 7 -8.85 -14.72 0.49
C PHE A 7 -8.31 -14.07 -0.78
N ALA A 8 -8.71 -14.56 -1.96
CA ALA A 8 -8.32 -13.94 -3.23
C ALA A 8 -8.88 -12.51 -3.38
N LEU A 9 -10.12 -12.24 -2.94
CA LEU A 9 -10.66 -10.87 -2.94
C LEU A 9 -9.91 -9.95 -1.97
N PHE A 10 -9.61 -10.42 -0.76
CA PHE A 10 -8.81 -9.65 0.20
C PHE A 10 -7.40 -9.39 -0.34
N ALA A 11 -6.78 -10.39 -0.95
CA ALA A 11 -5.47 -10.24 -1.59
C ALA A 11 -5.50 -9.16 -2.68
N LEU A 12 -6.52 -9.15 -3.53
CA LEU A 12 -6.74 -8.12 -4.54
C LEU A 12 -6.92 -6.73 -3.91
N ALA A 13 -7.79 -6.60 -2.91
CA ALA A 13 -8.03 -5.34 -2.22
C ALA A 13 -6.73 -4.78 -1.61
N PHE A 14 -5.97 -5.60 -0.88
CA PHE A 14 -4.69 -5.19 -0.30
C PHE A 14 -3.64 -4.87 -1.36
N THR A 15 -3.63 -5.60 -2.49
CA THR A 15 -2.73 -5.30 -3.61
C THR A 15 -3.04 -3.91 -4.18
N VAL A 16 -4.31 -3.61 -4.43
CA VAL A 16 -4.74 -2.29 -4.96
C VAL A 16 -4.38 -1.18 -3.99
N VAL A 17 -4.71 -1.33 -2.70
CA VAL A 17 -4.42 -0.31 -1.68
C VAL A 17 -2.91 -0.11 -1.50
N GLY A 18 -2.13 -1.19 -1.42
CA GLY A 18 -0.67 -1.10 -1.32
C GLY A 18 -0.04 -0.44 -2.56
N SER A 19 -0.52 -0.77 -3.75
CA SER A 19 -0.06 -0.17 -5.01
C SER A 19 -0.41 1.32 -5.10
N TYR A 20 -1.58 1.71 -4.60
CA TYR A 20 -1.99 3.11 -4.52
C TYR A 20 -1.06 3.93 -3.62
N HIS A 21 -0.75 3.43 -2.42
CA HIS A 21 0.22 4.11 -1.53
C HIS A 21 1.64 4.16 -2.13
N LEU A 22 2.04 3.14 -2.88
CA LEU A 22 3.31 3.16 -3.59
C LEU A 22 3.31 4.25 -4.68
N PHE A 23 2.21 4.35 -5.43
CA PHE A 23 2.03 5.39 -6.45
C PHE A 23 2.06 6.80 -5.84
N THR A 24 1.32 7.03 -4.75
CA THR A 24 1.33 8.34 -4.06
C THR A 24 2.72 8.67 -3.52
N PHE A 25 3.45 7.69 -2.96
CA PHE A 25 4.83 7.88 -2.53
C PHE A 25 5.73 8.37 -3.67
N PHE A 26 5.70 7.71 -4.83
CA PHE A 26 6.52 8.10 -5.98
C PHE A 26 6.09 9.46 -6.55
N HIS A 27 4.78 9.68 -6.68
CA HIS A 27 4.23 10.95 -7.15
C HIS A 27 4.68 12.11 -6.26
N ASN A 28 4.52 11.97 -4.94
CA ASN A 28 4.92 12.98 -3.96
C ASN A 28 6.43 13.21 -3.94
N ASN A 29 7.23 12.17 -4.19
CA ASN A 29 8.69 12.29 -4.28
C ASN A 29 9.12 13.09 -5.52
N GLN A 30 8.41 12.92 -6.64
CA GLN A 30 8.67 13.68 -7.87
C GLN A 30 8.20 15.12 -7.77
N THR A 31 7.01 15.38 -7.21
CA THR A 31 6.49 16.74 -7.04
C THR A 31 7.19 17.50 -5.92
N GLY A 32 7.78 16.80 -4.95
CA GLY A 32 8.37 17.39 -3.76
C GLY A 32 7.34 18.03 -2.83
N CYS A 33 6.05 17.77 -3.04
CA CYS A 33 4.95 18.31 -2.25
C CYS A 33 3.89 17.25 -1.99
N ILE A 34 3.46 17.15 -0.73
CA ILE A 34 2.44 16.20 -0.27
C ILE A 34 1.19 16.99 0.11
N PRO A 35 0.01 16.71 -0.46
CA PRO A 35 -1.24 17.25 0.05
C PRO A 35 -1.59 16.54 1.36
N PHE A 36 -1.59 17.27 2.49
CA PHE A 36 -1.96 16.75 3.80
C PHE A 36 -3.09 17.56 4.42
N ARG A 37 -4.23 16.90 4.66
CA ARG A 37 -5.51 17.54 5.02
C ARG A 37 -5.91 18.63 4.00
N ALA A 38 -5.63 19.88 4.33
CA ALA A 38 -6.02 21.09 3.59
C ALA A 38 -4.81 21.93 3.17
N HIS A 39 -3.59 21.46 3.44
CA HIS A 39 -2.35 22.17 3.15
C HIS A 39 -1.42 21.32 2.28
N LEU A 40 -0.76 21.96 1.32
CA LEU A 40 0.39 21.36 0.65
C LEU A 40 1.60 21.48 1.59
N THR A 41 2.20 20.33 1.93
CA THR A 41 3.46 20.28 2.66
C THR A 41 4.56 20.01 1.66
N CYS A 42 5.36 21.04 1.35
CA CYS A 42 6.45 20.93 0.39
C CYS A 42 7.81 20.77 1.07
N ARG A 43 8.71 20.04 0.41
CA ARG A 43 10.05 19.72 0.90
C ARG A 43 10.87 20.97 1.22
N TYR A 44 10.72 22.06 0.47
CA TYR A 44 11.44 23.32 0.69
C TYR A 44 10.97 24.07 1.95
N GLN A 45 9.75 23.79 2.43
CA GLN A 45 9.11 24.52 3.52
C GLN A 45 9.42 23.87 4.88
N ASN A 46 9.48 22.54 4.92
CA ASN A 46 9.92 21.78 6.08
C ASN A 46 10.33 20.34 5.65
N VAL A 47 11.65 20.10 5.53
CA VAL A 47 12.20 18.82 5.04
C VAL A 47 11.88 17.66 5.98
N GLU A 48 11.97 17.87 7.30
CA GLU A 48 11.75 16.82 8.29
C GLU A 48 10.29 16.34 8.28
N ASN A 49 9.33 17.26 8.25
CA ASN A 49 7.91 16.90 8.15
C ASN A 49 7.62 16.17 6.84
N PHE A 50 8.15 16.66 5.71
CA PHE A 50 7.98 15.99 4.41
C PHE A 50 8.50 14.55 4.44
N GLN A 51 9.72 14.34 4.96
CA GLN A 51 10.31 13.00 5.08
C GLN A 51 9.49 12.10 6.00
N ASN A 52 8.98 12.62 7.11
CA ASN A 52 8.21 11.82 8.06
C ASN A 52 6.85 11.39 7.47
N LEU A 53 6.13 12.30 6.78
CA LEU A 53 4.91 11.96 6.05
C LEU A 53 5.19 10.95 4.92
N GLN A 54 6.28 11.14 4.19
CA GLN A 54 6.67 10.26 3.10
C GLN A 54 7.06 8.85 3.59
N ASN A 55 7.76 8.76 4.71
CA ASN A 55 8.09 7.49 5.37
C ASN A 55 6.82 6.77 5.87
N LEU A 56 5.83 7.52 6.36
CA LEU A 56 4.55 6.96 6.78
C LEU A 56 3.78 6.37 5.60
N GLU A 57 3.71 7.07 4.46
CA GLU A 57 3.11 6.53 3.22
C GLU A 57 3.82 5.26 2.76
N LEU A 58 5.16 5.24 2.81
CA LEU A 58 5.94 4.06 2.46
C LEU A 58 5.68 2.88 3.41
N PHE A 59 5.56 3.15 4.71
CA PHE A 59 5.21 2.13 5.71
C PHE A 59 3.85 1.51 5.42
N PHE A 60 2.83 2.32 5.10
CA PHE A 60 1.52 1.82 4.70
C PHE A 60 1.59 0.99 3.43
N ALA A 61 2.29 1.47 2.39
CA ALA A 61 2.47 0.70 1.15
C ALA A 61 3.06 -0.70 1.43
N CYS A 62 4.15 -0.75 2.21
CA CYS A 62 4.80 -2.01 2.58
C CYS A 62 3.88 -2.93 3.40
N ALA A 63 3.15 -2.38 4.39
CA ALA A 63 2.24 -3.16 5.23
C ALA A 63 1.09 -3.79 4.41
N TRP A 64 0.48 -3.02 3.51
CA TRP A 64 -0.59 -3.51 2.64
C TRP A 64 -0.09 -4.55 1.63
N LEU A 65 1.08 -4.34 1.03
CA LEU A 65 1.68 -5.32 0.12
C LEU A 65 2.05 -6.62 0.83
N ALA A 66 2.60 -6.55 2.05
CA ALA A 66 2.88 -7.73 2.85
C ALA A 66 1.60 -8.53 3.17
N ALA A 67 0.53 -7.84 3.55
CA ALA A 67 -0.78 -8.47 3.78
C ALA A 67 -1.35 -9.11 2.50
N ALA A 68 -1.18 -8.46 1.35
CA ALA A 68 -1.58 -8.99 0.05
C ALA A 68 -0.84 -10.29 -0.28
N VAL A 69 0.48 -10.32 -0.09
CA VAL A 69 1.31 -11.50 -0.33
C VAL A 69 0.86 -12.68 0.54
N LEU A 70 0.61 -12.46 1.83
CA LEU A 70 0.11 -13.51 2.72
C LEU A 70 -1.27 -14.05 2.27
N CYS A 71 -2.17 -13.18 1.82
CA CYS A 71 -3.47 -13.60 1.30
C CYS A 71 -3.35 -14.39 -0.01
N TRP A 72 -2.41 -14.03 -0.89
CA TRP A 72 -2.14 -14.79 -2.12
C TRP A 72 -1.53 -16.15 -1.83
N MET A 73 -0.58 -16.24 -0.90
CA MET A 73 0.02 -17.53 -0.51
C MET A 73 -1.02 -18.48 0.05
N THR A 74 -1.87 -18.00 0.97
CA THR A 74 -2.95 -18.83 1.56
C THR A 74 -3.98 -19.24 0.51
N ALA A 75 -4.34 -18.36 -0.43
CA ALA A 75 -5.23 -18.71 -1.54
C ALA A 75 -4.61 -19.76 -2.47
N ALA A 76 -3.30 -19.66 -2.76
CA ALA A 76 -2.57 -20.62 -3.60
C ALA A 76 -2.44 -21.98 -2.92
N GLN A 77 -2.10 -22.02 -1.63
CA GLN A 77 -2.05 -23.24 -0.83
C GLN A 77 -3.42 -23.94 -0.78
N ALA A 78 -4.49 -23.20 -0.47
CA ALA A 78 -5.84 -23.75 -0.42
C ALA A 78 -6.36 -24.23 -1.80
N ARG A 79 -5.75 -23.77 -2.90
CA ARG A 79 -6.05 -24.27 -4.25
C ARG A 79 -5.26 -25.56 -4.53
N LYS A 80 -3.99 -25.63 -4.11
CA LYS A 80 -3.15 -26.83 -4.22
C LYS A 80 -3.69 -28.00 -3.42
N GLU A 81 -4.25 -27.76 -2.24
CA GLU A 81 -4.87 -28.80 -1.39
C GLU A 81 -6.21 -29.33 -1.93
N ARG A 82 -6.83 -28.64 -2.89
CA ARG A 82 -8.10 -29.03 -3.52
C ARG A 82 -7.95 -29.60 -4.93
N ALA A 83 -6.76 -29.53 -5.50
CA ALA A 83 -6.42 -30.08 -6.82
C ALA A 83 -5.83 -31.48 -6.63
#